data_AF-A0A956R0N6-F1
#
_entry.id   AF-A0A956R0N6-F1
#
_cell.length_a   1.000
_cell.length_b   1.000
_cell.length_c   1.000
_cell.angle_alpha   90.00
_cell.angle_beta   90.00
_cell.angle_gamma   90.00
#
_symmetry.space_group_name_H-M   'P 1'
#
loop_
_entity.id
_entity.type
_entity.pdbx_description
1 polymer ?
#
loop_
_entity_poly.entity_id
_entity_poly.type
_entity_poly.pdbx_seq_one_letter_code
_entity_poly.pdbx_strand_id
1 'polypeptide(L)'
;DAVADALTGQAMGVVDFPALIEQAYADGVRVFLEHGPLSGCSKWIGATLGDRPHLAVPLDRFRESALDRVTDSLAQLFVAGADMELAPFLARLELPPEPPPEIEASKPAAKKGRALRYPMHWEPVALASKPAPASVTMPTPSPTSPAPTSLEPGVQLMAPAPVLPPVVRGVILDRSGQPRSAATPVSAAPASPSAPVTPAPAPARPVTPAHASKRPAPTTPKRRSLPQNQAPAPVASGPTFDRAALEVHAAGAISTLFGPRFAEQDRHARQVRMPCPPLLLADRVTGITGEPATMGLGTCWTETDVRDDAWYLHEGRMPAGIFVESGQADLFLISWLGADLLNRGERVYRLLGCELTSYGPLPKPGDVLQYDIHVDGHAAHGDVRLFFFHYDCRINGEVRMSVRNGQAGFFTYDELDHSAGVLWDPSEGAPTDAPQLDAPPRLSERDHFDPEAIVAFADRRPADCFGPGFERTRSHTRTPAIAADKMRLVERVTHFEPKGGPWGRGYMRATLPLERDSWFYAGHFHQDPCMPGTLMFEGCLQ
;
A
#
# COMPACT_ATOMS: atom_id res chain seq x y z
N ASP A 1 18.03 21.49 -10.68
CA ASP A 1 18.19 22.90 -11.07
C ASP A 1 17.52 23.21 -12.40
N ALA A 2 18.02 22.73 -13.55
CA ALA A 2 17.43 23.03 -14.87
C ALA A 2 15.92 22.71 -15.04
N VAL A 3 15.40 21.63 -14.42
CA VAL A 3 13.96 21.29 -14.46
C VAL A 3 13.13 22.22 -13.57
N ALA A 4 13.65 22.60 -12.40
CA ALA A 4 12.99 23.55 -11.51
C ALA A 4 12.94 24.94 -12.16
N ASP A 5 14.05 25.37 -12.78
CA ASP A 5 14.11 26.64 -13.52
C ASP A 5 13.16 26.65 -14.73
N ALA A 6 13.04 25.53 -15.44
CA ALA A 6 12.10 25.39 -16.55
C ALA A 6 10.63 25.44 -16.09
N LEU A 7 10.30 24.79 -14.97
CA LEU A 7 8.95 24.81 -14.39
C LEU A 7 8.60 26.20 -13.83
N THR A 8 9.54 26.86 -13.14
CA THR A 8 9.38 28.24 -12.67
C THR A 8 9.24 29.20 -13.86
N GLY A 9 10.01 29.01 -14.92
CA GLY A 9 9.89 29.76 -16.17
C GLY A 9 8.54 29.58 -16.86
N GLN A 10 8.00 28.35 -16.89
CA GLN A 10 6.66 28.07 -17.41
C GLN A 10 5.55 28.68 -16.55
N ALA A 11 5.74 28.77 -15.23
CA ALA A 11 4.77 29.36 -14.31
C ALA A 11 4.76 30.89 -14.33
N MET A 12 5.90 31.52 -14.65
CA MET A 12 6.04 32.98 -14.67
C MET A 12 5.97 33.60 -16.08
N GLY A 13 6.24 32.83 -17.13
CA GLY A 13 6.22 33.28 -18.51
C GLY A 13 4.93 32.92 -19.23
N VAL A 14 4.45 33.81 -20.10
CA VAL A 14 3.40 33.46 -21.08
C VAL A 14 4.09 32.83 -22.28
N VAL A 15 3.66 31.61 -22.65
CA VAL A 15 4.13 30.97 -23.89
C VAL A 15 3.39 31.59 -25.07
N ASP A 16 4.12 32.26 -25.96
CA ASP A 16 3.60 32.66 -27.27
C ASP A 16 3.56 31.43 -28.19
N PHE A 17 2.47 30.68 -28.06
CA PHE A 17 2.28 29.41 -28.77
C PHE A 17 2.27 29.59 -30.31
N PRO A 18 1.60 30.60 -30.89
CA PRO A 18 1.70 30.86 -32.33
C PRO A 18 3.14 31.11 -32.80
N ALA A 19 3.91 31.97 -32.11
CA ALA A 19 5.28 32.25 -32.50
C ALA A 19 6.18 30.99 -32.44
N LEU A 20 5.97 30.14 -31.43
CA LEU A 20 6.67 28.87 -31.30
C LEU A 20 6.40 27.92 -32.48
N ILE A 21 5.13 27.79 -32.88
CA ILE A 21 4.72 26.92 -33.98
C ILE A 21 5.23 27.46 -35.32
N GLU A 22 5.19 28.77 -35.54
CA GLU A 22 5.77 29.42 -36.72
C GLU A 22 7.28 29.17 -36.82
N GLN A 23 8.00 29.31 -35.71
CA GLN A 23 9.44 29.04 -35.67
C GLN A 23 9.74 27.58 -35.96
N ALA A 24 9.05 26.63 -35.32
CA ALA A 24 9.21 25.21 -35.58
C ALA A 24 8.95 24.86 -37.05
N TYR A 25 7.95 25.49 -37.66
CA TYR A 25 7.66 25.33 -39.08
C TYR A 25 8.78 25.90 -39.98
N ALA A 26 9.33 27.06 -39.63
CA ALA A 26 10.49 27.65 -40.32
C ALA A 26 11.72 26.74 -40.22
N ASP A 27 11.89 26.06 -39.08
CA ASP A 27 12.97 25.09 -38.82
C ASP A 27 12.76 23.73 -39.52
N GLY A 28 11.68 23.59 -40.29
CA GLY A 28 11.41 22.40 -41.10
C GLY A 28 10.55 21.34 -40.43
N VAL A 29 10.01 21.58 -39.22
CA VAL A 29 9.08 20.67 -38.57
C VAL A 29 7.76 20.64 -39.34
N ARG A 30 7.31 19.44 -39.70
CA ARG A 30 6.04 19.22 -40.43
C ARG A 30 5.08 18.28 -39.70
N VAL A 31 5.55 17.56 -38.69
CA VAL A 31 4.75 16.64 -37.87
C VAL A 31 4.82 17.11 -36.43
N PHE A 32 3.66 17.36 -35.83
CA PHE A 32 3.50 17.80 -34.45
C PHE A 32 2.74 16.74 -33.68
N LEU A 33 3.32 16.24 -32.59
CA LEU A 33 2.69 15.25 -31.72
C LEU A 33 2.20 15.92 -30.45
N GLU A 34 0.89 15.86 -30.19
CA GLU A 34 0.29 16.41 -28.98
C GLU A 34 0.00 15.30 -27.97
N HIS A 35 0.63 15.39 -26.80
CA HIS A 35 0.31 14.57 -25.62
C HIS A 35 -0.72 15.27 -24.68
N GLY A 36 -1.13 16.49 -25.01
CA GLY A 36 -2.11 17.28 -24.25
C GLY A 36 -3.55 16.75 -24.35
N PRO A 37 -4.43 17.12 -23.40
CA PRO A 37 -5.80 16.64 -23.36
C PRO A 37 -6.67 17.23 -24.47
N LEU A 38 -7.64 16.43 -24.96
CA LEU A 38 -8.75 16.88 -25.82
C LEU A 38 -8.35 17.55 -27.14
N SER A 39 -7.19 17.22 -27.71
CA SER A 39 -6.67 17.76 -28.99
C SER A 39 -6.57 19.30 -29.05
N GLY A 40 -6.35 19.95 -27.91
CA GLY A 40 -6.34 21.41 -27.80
C GLY A 40 -5.22 22.06 -28.61
N CYS A 41 -3.99 21.56 -28.44
CA CYS A 41 -2.82 22.11 -29.11
C CYS A 41 -2.87 21.85 -30.62
N SER A 42 -3.34 20.68 -31.05
CA SER A 42 -3.48 20.33 -32.48
C SER A 42 -4.44 21.28 -33.19
N LYS A 43 -5.52 21.71 -32.52
CA LYS A 43 -6.44 22.73 -33.05
C LYS A 43 -5.76 24.09 -33.17
N TRP A 44 -4.99 24.50 -32.16
CA TRP A 44 -4.25 25.77 -32.21
C TRP A 44 -3.13 25.76 -33.26
N ILE A 45 -2.45 24.63 -33.44
CA ILE A 45 -1.46 24.42 -34.51
C ILE A 45 -2.14 24.57 -35.87
N GLY A 46 -3.27 23.89 -36.09
CA GLY A 46 -4.05 24.02 -37.32
C GLY A 46 -4.51 25.46 -37.58
N ALA A 47 -4.95 26.17 -36.53
CA ALA A 47 -5.32 27.58 -36.64
C ALA A 47 -4.13 28.50 -36.95
N THR A 48 -2.93 28.17 -36.46
CA THR A 48 -1.69 28.95 -36.69
C THR A 48 -1.16 28.69 -38.10
N LEU A 49 -1.06 27.43 -38.51
CA LEU A 49 -0.44 27.03 -39.77
C LEU A 49 -1.39 27.16 -40.97
N GLY A 50 -2.72 27.10 -40.75
CA GLY A 50 -3.71 27.18 -41.81
C GLY A 50 -3.54 26.08 -42.85
N ASP A 51 -3.60 26.45 -44.13
CA ASP A 51 -3.49 25.51 -45.26
C ASP A 51 -2.05 25.04 -45.54
N ARG A 52 -1.06 25.52 -44.79
CA ARG A 52 0.33 25.08 -44.98
C ARG A 52 0.46 23.59 -44.70
N PRO A 53 1.21 22.81 -45.50
CA PRO A 53 1.36 21.38 -45.28
C PRO A 53 1.95 21.08 -43.90
N HIS A 54 1.16 20.44 -43.04
CA HIS A 54 1.56 19.96 -41.72
C HIS A 54 0.66 18.80 -41.31
N LEU A 55 1.12 18.01 -40.33
CA LEU A 55 0.34 17.00 -39.65
C LEU A 55 0.39 17.27 -38.14
N ALA A 56 -0.78 17.45 -37.51
CA ALA A 56 -0.90 17.53 -36.06
C ALA A 56 -1.64 16.28 -35.55
N VAL A 57 -0.96 15.47 -34.74
CA VAL A 57 -1.46 14.19 -34.23
C VAL A 57 -1.74 14.31 -32.73
N PRO A 58 -3.01 14.38 -32.30
CA PRO A 58 -3.37 14.35 -30.89
C PRO A 58 -3.52 12.92 -30.37
N LEU A 59 -2.79 12.60 -29.30
CA LEU A 59 -2.85 11.32 -28.60
C LEU A 59 -4.09 11.17 -27.70
N ASP A 60 -4.71 12.28 -27.30
CA ASP A 60 -5.94 12.29 -26.51
C ASP A 60 -7.08 13.03 -27.24
N ARG A 61 -8.15 12.30 -27.53
CA ARG A 61 -9.37 12.80 -28.18
C ARG A 61 -10.59 12.47 -27.33
N PHE A 62 -11.55 13.40 -27.33
CA PHE A 62 -12.78 13.29 -26.56
C PHE A 62 -13.69 12.20 -27.14
N ARG A 63 -14.21 11.31 -26.28
CA ARG A 63 -15.20 10.26 -26.61
C ARG A 63 -14.75 9.15 -27.59
N GLU A 64 -13.46 8.99 -27.81
CA GLU A 64 -12.91 7.85 -28.55
C GLU A 64 -12.31 6.79 -27.60
N SER A 65 -12.32 5.52 -28.00
CA SER A 65 -11.72 4.46 -27.18
C SER A 65 -10.20 4.65 -27.11
N ALA A 66 -9.58 4.27 -25.98
CA ALA A 66 -8.13 4.38 -25.83
C ALA A 66 -7.36 3.62 -26.91
N LEU A 67 -7.90 2.47 -27.36
CA LEU A 67 -7.27 1.64 -28.37
C LEU A 67 -7.39 2.25 -29.77
N ASP A 68 -8.57 2.76 -30.14
CA ASP A 68 -8.78 3.40 -31.44
C ASP A 68 -7.92 4.67 -31.55
N ARG A 69 -7.83 5.46 -30.47
CA ARG A 69 -7.00 6.68 -30.43
C ARG A 69 -5.52 6.40 -30.67
N VAL A 70 -4.98 5.42 -29.98
CA VAL A 70 -3.57 5.03 -30.16
C VAL A 70 -3.37 4.45 -31.55
N THR A 71 -4.26 3.57 -32.02
CA THR A 71 -4.14 2.97 -33.35
C THR A 71 -4.20 4.01 -34.47
N ASP A 72 -5.13 4.96 -34.42
CA ASP A 72 -5.28 6.01 -35.42
C ASP A 72 -4.10 7.02 -35.39
N SER A 73 -3.57 7.31 -34.20
CA SER A 73 -2.38 8.17 -34.06
C SER A 73 -1.14 7.50 -34.65
N LEU A 74 -0.93 6.21 -34.35
CA LEU A 74 0.17 5.43 -34.93
C LEU A 74 0.02 5.29 -36.45
N ALA A 75 -1.21 5.09 -36.95
CA ALA A 75 -1.47 5.03 -38.39
C ALA A 75 -1.16 6.36 -39.09
N GLN A 76 -1.53 7.50 -38.51
CA GLN A 76 -1.20 8.82 -39.06
C GLN A 76 0.30 9.07 -39.12
N LEU A 77 1.03 8.72 -38.06
CA LEU A 77 2.49 8.84 -38.02
C LEU A 77 3.16 7.92 -39.05
N PHE A 78 2.69 6.67 -39.15
CA PHE A 78 3.19 5.71 -40.13
C PHE A 78 2.97 6.19 -41.58
N VAL A 79 1.77 6.69 -41.91
CA VAL A 79 1.45 7.25 -43.24
C VAL A 79 2.28 8.50 -43.53
N ALA A 80 2.60 9.30 -42.51
CA ALA A 80 3.49 10.44 -42.63
C ALA A 80 4.98 10.06 -42.82
N GLY A 81 5.30 8.77 -42.80
CA GLY A 81 6.66 8.26 -42.98
C GLY A 81 7.52 8.35 -41.73
N ALA A 82 6.93 8.44 -40.54
CA ALA A 82 7.68 8.33 -39.30
C ALA A 82 8.28 6.91 -39.16
N ASP A 83 9.56 6.83 -38.82
CA ASP A 83 10.23 5.56 -38.55
C ASP A 83 9.73 5.01 -37.21
N MET A 84 9.05 3.85 -37.25
CA MET A 84 8.31 3.31 -36.11
C MET A 84 8.43 1.80 -36.02
N GLU A 85 8.78 1.31 -34.82
CA GLU A 85 8.74 -0.11 -34.50
C GLU A 85 7.33 -0.53 -34.03
N LEU A 86 6.53 -1.07 -34.94
CA LEU A 86 5.13 -1.45 -34.65
C LEU A 86 4.97 -2.87 -34.09
N ALA A 87 5.99 -3.72 -34.17
CA ALA A 87 5.89 -5.13 -33.77
C ALA A 87 5.44 -5.33 -32.30
N PRO A 88 5.96 -4.58 -31.30
CA PRO A 88 5.50 -4.71 -29.92
C PRO A 88 4.04 -4.27 -29.71
N PHE A 89 3.55 -3.31 -30.50
CA PHE A 89 2.17 -2.86 -30.44
C PHE A 89 1.22 -3.89 -31.05
N LEU A 90 1.56 -4.41 -32.23
CA LEU A 90 0.77 -5.45 -32.91
C LEU A 90 0.68 -6.73 -32.07
N ALA A 91 1.79 -7.16 -31.45
CA ALA A 91 1.79 -8.31 -30.56
C ALA A 91 0.83 -8.15 -29.36
N ARG A 92 0.62 -6.91 -28.88
CA ARG A 92 -0.35 -6.62 -27.81
C ARG A 92 -1.80 -6.63 -28.28
N LEU A 93 -2.06 -6.34 -29.56
CA LEU A 93 -3.40 -6.44 -30.15
C LEU A 93 -3.83 -7.89 -30.41
N GLU A 94 -2.87 -8.78 -30.64
CA GLU A 94 -3.11 -10.21 -30.88
C GLU A 94 -3.30 -11.04 -29.60
N LEU A 95 -3.11 -10.43 -28.42
CA LEU A 95 -3.40 -11.09 -27.15
C LEU A 95 -4.91 -11.38 -27.08
N PRO A 96 -5.33 -12.63 -26.83
CA PRO A 96 -6.74 -12.93 -26.60
C PRO A 96 -7.23 -12.09 -25.42
N PRO A 97 -8.47 -11.56 -25.46
CA PRO A 97 -9.06 -10.92 -24.29
C PRO A 97 -8.99 -11.92 -23.13
N GLU A 98 -8.42 -11.50 -21.99
CA GLU A 98 -8.50 -12.33 -20.79
C GLU A 98 -9.99 -12.62 -20.52
N PRO A 99 -10.36 -13.88 -20.22
CA PRO A 99 -11.73 -14.22 -19.92
C PRO A 99 -12.21 -13.32 -18.77
N PRO A 100 -13.44 -12.79 -18.83
CA PRO A 100 -13.98 -12.04 -17.71
C PRO A 100 -13.94 -12.93 -16.46
N PRO A 101 -13.65 -12.38 -15.28
CA PRO A 101 -13.71 -13.14 -14.04
C PRO A 101 -15.11 -13.77 -13.95
N GLU A 102 -15.17 -15.07 -13.64
CA GLU A 102 -16.43 -15.76 -13.37
C GLU A 102 -17.08 -15.10 -12.14
N ILE A 103 -18.02 -14.19 -12.39
CA ILE A 103 -18.88 -13.65 -11.35
C ILE A 103 -19.94 -14.72 -11.10
N GLU A 104 -19.76 -15.52 -10.04
CA GLU A 104 -20.84 -16.33 -9.51
C GLU A 104 -22.03 -15.42 -9.17
N ALA A 105 -23.16 -15.69 -9.81
CA ALA A 105 -24.38 -14.91 -9.64
C ALA A 105 -24.94 -15.10 -8.22
N SER A 106 -24.52 -14.25 -7.28
CA SER A 106 -25.16 -14.16 -5.97
C SER A 106 -26.59 -13.62 -6.13
N LYS A 107 -27.58 -14.34 -5.59
CA LYS A 107 -29.01 -14.04 -5.65
C LYS A 107 -29.34 -12.62 -5.14
N PRO A 108 -30.34 -11.92 -5.73
CA PRO A 108 -30.67 -10.56 -5.34
C PRO A 108 -31.45 -10.53 -4.01
N ALA A 109 -30.87 -9.89 -2.99
CA ALA A 109 -31.61 -9.46 -1.81
C ALA A 109 -32.33 -8.12 -2.09
N ALA A 110 -33.57 -8.02 -1.61
CA ALA A 110 -34.51 -6.95 -1.91
C ALA A 110 -34.12 -5.56 -1.36
N LYS A 111 -34.55 -4.53 -2.10
CA LYS A 111 -34.27 -3.08 -2.00
C LYS A 111 -34.64 -2.42 -0.66
N LYS A 112 -33.88 -1.37 -0.29
CA LYS A 112 -34.35 0.05 -0.28
C LYS A 112 -33.21 1.05 0.00
N GLY A 113 -32.97 1.93 -0.98
CA GLY A 113 -32.02 3.05 -0.93
C GLY A 113 -31.67 3.44 -2.37
N ARG A 114 -32.01 4.66 -2.79
CA ARG A 114 -31.93 5.10 -4.20
C ARG A 114 -30.47 5.43 -4.55
N ALA A 115 -29.65 4.41 -4.76
CA ALA A 115 -28.32 4.56 -5.33
C ALA A 115 -28.44 4.79 -6.83
N LEU A 116 -27.98 5.94 -7.32
CA LEU A 116 -27.63 6.11 -8.73
C LEU A 116 -26.41 5.23 -8.99
N ARG A 117 -26.60 4.14 -9.73
CA ARG A 117 -25.51 3.28 -10.21
C ARG A 117 -25.14 3.74 -11.61
N TYR A 118 -23.88 4.11 -11.78
CA TYR A 118 -23.27 4.29 -13.10
C TYR A 118 -22.41 3.07 -13.40
N PRO A 119 -22.36 2.59 -14.65
CA PRO A 119 -21.38 1.59 -15.05
C PRO A 119 -19.97 2.11 -14.74
N MET A 120 -19.17 1.33 -14.00
CA MET A 120 -17.76 1.68 -13.73
C MET A 120 -16.92 1.64 -15.02
N HIS A 121 -17.46 1.00 -16.07
CA HIS A 121 -16.89 0.86 -17.41
C HIS A 121 -18.05 0.95 -18.40
N TRP A 122 -17.86 1.60 -19.56
CA TRP A 122 -18.79 1.43 -20.68
C TRP A 122 -18.86 -0.04 -21.08
N GLU A 123 -20.00 -0.46 -21.66
CA GLU A 123 -20.10 -1.80 -22.24
C GLU A 123 -18.88 -2.04 -23.14
N PRO A 124 -18.30 -3.26 -23.12
CA PRO A 124 -17.20 -3.60 -24.00
C PRO A 124 -17.54 -3.18 -25.42
N VAL A 125 -16.68 -2.38 -26.05
CA VAL A 125 -16.82 -2.08 -27.47
C VAL A 125 -16.63 -3.41 -28.20
N ALA A 126 -17.74 -4.04 -28.56
CA ALA A 126 -17.73 -5.13 -29.51
C ALA A 126 -17.34 -4.53 -30.85
N LEU A 127 -16.12 -4.81 -31.31
CA LEU A 127 -15.79 -4.62 -32.70
C LEU A 127 -16.77 -5.48 -33.49
N ALA A 128 -17.67 -4.84 -34.23
CA ALA A 128 -18.54 -5.54 -35.16
C ALA A 128 -17.62 -6.38 -36.05
N SER A 129 -17.79 -7.70 -35.99
CA SER A 129 -17.09 -8.59 -36.89
C SER A 129 -17.34 -8.08 -38.31
N LYS A 130 -16.25 -7.87 -39.05
CA LYS A 130 -16.33 -7.56 -40.49
C LYS A 130 -17.35 -8.54 -41.09
N PRO A 131 -18.38 -8.07 -41.81
CA PRO A 131 -19.22 -8.99 -42.56
C PRO A 131 -18.27 -9.84 -43.40
N ALA A 132 -18.44 -11.16 -43.35
CA ALA A 132 -17.75 -12.05 -44.28
C ALA A 132 -17.96 -11.47 -45.69
N PRO A 133 -16.94 -11.48 -46.58
CA PRO A 133 -17.12 -11.03 -47.94
C PRO A 133 -18.34 -11.77 -48.49
N ALA A 134 -19.36 -11.01 -48.89
CA ALA A 134 -20.56 -11.59 -49.46
C ALA A 134 -20.10 -12.49 -50.61
N SER A 135 -20.36 -13.79 -50.47
CA SER A 135 -20.25 -14.72 -51.58
C SER A 135 -21.15 -14.19 -52.67
N VAL A 136 -20.55 -13.58 -53.69
CA VAL A 136 -21.23 -13.21 -54.92
C VAL A 136 -21.67 -14.52 -55.56
N THR A 137 -22.92 -14.87 -55.35
CA THR A 137 -23.58 -15.95 -56.07
C THR A 137 -23.68 -15.50 -57.52
N MET A 138 -22.84 -16.06 -58.39
CA MET A 138 -23.05 -15.95 -59.83
C MET A 138 -24.41 -16.56 -60.18
N PRO A 139 -25.23 -15.91 -61.03
CA PRO A 139 -26.55 -16.43 -61.37
C PRO A 139 -26.42 -17.76 -62.13
N THR A 140 -27.11 -18.78 -61.63
CA THR A 140 -27.36 -20.04 -62.33
C THR A 140 -28.25 -19.79 -63.55
N PRO A 141 -27.92 -20.28 -64.75
CA PRO A 141 -28.82 -20.22 -65.89
C PRO A 141 -29.88 -21.33 -65.81
N SER A 142 -31.14 -20.99 -66.09
CA SER A 142 -32.26 -21.92 -66.27
C SER A 142 -32.10 -22.78 -67.53
N PRO A 143 -32.70 -24.00 -67.60
CA PRO A 143 -32.51 -24.91 -68.73
C PRO A 143 -33.61 -24.75 -69.80
N THR A 144 -33.25 -24.53 -71.08
CA THR A 144 -33.90 -25.17 -72.25
C THR A 144 -33.18 -24.90 -73.60
N SER A 145 -32.79 -25.99 -74.28
CA SER A 145 -32.73 -26.23 -75.75
C SER A 145 -31.59 -25.63 -76.64
N PRO A 146 -31.25 -26.22 -77.82
CA PRO A 146 -30.34 -27.38 -77.98
C PRO A 146 -29.15 -27.19 -78.98
N ALA A 147 -28.09 -28.04 -78.84
CA ALA A 147 -27.04 -28.48 -79.80
C ALA A 147 -26.12 -27.40 -80.45
N PRO A 148 -24.90 -27.66 -81.00
CA PRO A 148 -24.27 -28.92 -81.50
C PRO A 148 -22.89 -29.26 -80.85
N THR A 149 -22.50 -30.54 -80.73
CA THR A 149 -21.73 -31.41 -81.66
C THR A 149 -20.26 -31.00 -81.89
N SER A 150 -19.37 -31.95 -81.57
CA SER A 150 -18.01 -32.23 -82.11
C SER A 150 -16.81 -31.32 -81.77
N LEU A 151 -16.04 -31.81 -80.79
CA LEU A 151 -14.62 -32.23 -80.80
C LEU A 151 -13.52 -31.35 -81.45
N GLU A 152 -12.59 -30.92 -80.57
CA GLU A 152 -11.11 -30.99 -80.64
C GLU A 152 -10.38 -30.14 -81.71
N PRO A 153 -9.11 -29.67 -81.52
CA PRO A 153 -8.08 -30.25 -80.64
C PRO A 153 -7.26 -29.24 -79.81
N GLY A 154 -6.86 -29.66 -78.61
CA GLY A 154 -5.61 -29.18 -78.00
C GLY A 154 -5.74 -28.18 -76.86
N VAL A 155 -6.04 -28.67 -75.65
CA VAL A 155 -5.39 -28.18 -74.43
C VAL A 155 -5.15 -29.37 -73.50
N GLN A 156 -3.87 -29.67 -73.27
CA GLN A 156 -3.40 -30.71 -72.38
C GLN A 156 -3.51 -30.21 -70.91
N LEU A 157 -4.42 -30.78 -70.13
CA LEU A 157 -4.48 -30.58 -68.68
C LEU A 157 -3.37 -31.42 -68.02
N MET A 158 -2.37 -30.76 -67.41
CA MET A 158 -1.34 -31.46 -66.63
C MET A 158 -1.90 -31.91 -65.27
N ALA A 159 -1.45 -33.09 -64.81
CA ALA A 159 -1.71 -33.54 -63.45
C ALA A 159 -1.02 -32.63 -62.41
N PRO A 160 -1.55 -32.50 -61.18
CA PRO A 160 -0.94 -31.70 -60.13
C PRO A 160 0.49 -32.15 -59.84
N ALA A 161 1.40 -31.20 -59.60
CA ALA A 161 2.80 -31.47 -59.31
C ALA A 161 2.96 -32.27 -57.99
N PRO A 162 3.85 -33.29 -57.95
CA PRO A 162 4.14 -34.03 -56.73
C PRO A 162 4.89 -33.16 -55.72
N VAL A 163 4.62 -33.41 -54.43
CA VAL A 163 5.27 -32.72 -53.30
C VAL A 163 6.74 -33.12 -53.22
N LEU A 164 7.64 -32.14 -53.27
CA LEU A 164 9.08 -32.34 -53.09
C LEU A 164 9.46 -32.43 -51.59
N PRO A 165 10.44 -33.25 -51.21
CA PRO A 165 10.93 -33.30 -49.83
C PRO A 165 11.73 -32.04 -49.46
N PRO A 166 11.69 -31.61 -48.19
CA PRO A 166 12.38 -30.40 -47.73
C PRO A 166 13.90 -30.56 -47.73
N VAL A 167 14.60 -29.55 -48.27
CA VAL A 167 16.06 -29.44 -48.29
C VAL A 167 16.52 -28.59 -47.10
N VAL A 168 16.49 -29.17 -45.90
CA VAL A 168 17.34 -28.71 -44.78
C VAL A 168 17.81 -29.93 -44.00
N ARG A 169 19.09 -30.29 -44.15
CA ARG A 169 19.78 -31.24 -43.27
C ARG A 169 20.19 -30.51 -41.99
N GLY A 170 19.49 -30.76 -40.89
CA GLY A 170 19.88 -30.35 -39.55
C GLY A 170 19.64 -31.48 -38.57
N VAL A 171 20.73 -32.05 -38.03
CA VAL A 171 20.71 -33.13 -37.04
C VAL A 171 20.33 -32.52 -35.69
N ILE A 172 19.26 -33.01 -35.05
CA ILE A 172 18.95 -32.67 -33.65
C ILE A 172 19.68 -33.69 -32.75
N LEU A 173 20.70 -33.21 -32.05
CA LEU A 173 21.44 -33.94 -31.01
C LEU A 173 20.82 -33.62 -29.64
N ASP A 174 20.83 -34.57 -28.70
CA ASP A 174 20.55 -34.26 -27.30
C ASP A 174 21.75 -33.58 -26.60
N ARG A 175 21.59 -33.17 -25.34
CA ARG A 175 22.64 -32.49 -24.53
C ARG A 175 23.88 -33.34 -24.23
N SER A 176 23.99 -34.55 -24.80
CA SER A 176 25.18 -35.41 -24.77
C SER A 176 25.68 -35.85 -26.16
N GLY A 177 25.07 -35.36 -27.25
CA GLY A 177 25.60 -35.55 -28.60
C GLY A 177 25.26 -36.87 -29.29
N GLN A 178 24.16 -37.56 -28.94
CA GLN A 178 23.70 -38.78 -29.63
C GLN A 178 22.31 -38.60 -30.28
N PRO A 179 22.04 -39.24 -31.45
CA PRO A 179 20.75 -39.16 -32.14
C PRO A 179 19.72 -40.17 -31.59
N ARG A 180 18.47 -39.74 -31.35
CA ARG A 180 17.38 -40.58 -30.80
C ARG A 180 16.30 -40.88 -31.86
N SER A 181 15.91 -42.16 -31.97
CA SER A 181 14.76 -42.65 -32.77
C SER A 181 13.53 -42.87 -31.87
N ALA A 182 12.35 -42.52 -32.38
CA ALA A 182 11.07 -42.73 -31.71
C ALA A 182 10.59 -44.18 -31.85
N ALA A 183 10.08 -44.78 -30.77
CA ALA A 183 9.29 -46.02 -30.80
C ALA A 183 8.23 -46.02 -29.69
N THR A 184 7.10 -46.65 -30.04
CA THR A 184 5.74 -46.58 -29.47
C THR A 184 5.51 -47.58 -28.29
N PRO A 185 4.28 -47.76 -27.73
CA PRO A 185 4.01 -47.80 -26.29
C PRO A 185 3.90 -49.22 -25.71
N VAL A 186 4.04 -49.37 -24.38
CA VAL A 186 3.70 -50.62 -23.67
C VAL A 186 2.89 -50.37 -22.40
N SER A 187 1.64 -50.83 -22.49
CA SER A 187 0.75 -51.50 -21.54
C SER A 187 0.91 -51.36 -20.02
N ALA A 188 -0.25 -51.15 -19.37
CA ALA A 188 -0.50 -51.12 -17.94
C ALA A 188 -0.79 -52.52 -17.36
N ALA A 189 -0.37 -52.75 -16.11
CA ALA A 189 -1.03 -53.64 -15.13
C ALA A 189 -0.40 -53.48 -13.72
N PRO A 190 -1.13 -53.82 -12.63
CA PRO A 190 -1.12 -53.05 -11.38
C PRO A 190 -0.55 -53.82 -10.16
N ALA A 191 -0.26 -53.12 -9.05
CA ALA A 191 -0.21 -53.74 -7.72
C ALA A 191 -0.47 -52.73 -6.56
N SER A 192 -1.40 -53.17 -5.71
CA SER A 192 -2.04 -52.70 -4.48
C SER A 192 -1.15 -52.27 -3.29
N PRO A 193 -1.75 -51.74 -2.18
CA PRO A 193 -1.13 -50.82 -1.23
C PRO A 193 -0.56 -51.50 0.02
N SER A 194 0.29 -50.79 0.77
CA SER A 194 0.69 -51.17 2.14
C SER A 194 0.27 -50.08 3.14
N ALA A 195 -0.30 -50.54 4.23
CA ALA A 195 -0.96 -49.81 5.31
C ALA A 195 0.04 -49.12 6.29
N PRO A 196 -0.43 -48.25 7.21
CA PRO A 196 0.39 -47.28 7.93
C PRO A 196 1.01 -47.82 9.22
N VAL A 197 2.14 -47.24 9.63
CA VAL A 197 2.79 -47.49 10.93
C VAL A 197 2.66 -46.23 11.79
N THR A 198 1.99 -46.37 12.92
CA THR A 198 1.88 -45.38 14.00
C THR A 198 3.03 -45.56 14.99
N PRO A 199 3.61 -44.48 15.55
CA PRO A 199 4.32 -44.57 16.83
C PRO A 199 3.55 -43.88 17.97
N ALA A 200 3.62 -44.53 19.14
CA ALA A 200 3.08 -44.11 20.44
C ALA A 200 3.98 -43.06 21.15
N PRO A 201 3.53 -42.43 22.25
CA PRO A 201 4.05 -41.15 22.74
C PRO A 201 5.22 -41.26 23.74
N ALA A 202 6.03 -40.20 23.83
CA ALA A 202 7.13 -40.02 24.79
C ALA A 202 6.69 -39.20 26.03
N PRO A 203 7.39 -39.31 27.19
CA PRO A 203 6.85 -38.96 28.51
C PRO A 203 7.02 -37.49 28.90
N ALA A 204 6.15 -37.05 29.82
CA ALA A 204 6.01 -35.69 30.32
C ALA A 204 7.18 -35.21 31.21
N ARG A 205 7.48 -33.90 31.14
CA ARG A 205 8.33 -33.14 32.08
C ARG A 205 7.46 -32.27 33.01
N PRO A 206 7.95 -31.95 34.22
CA PRO A 206 7.12 -31.42 35.31
C PRO A 206 6.82 -29.92 35.15
N VAL A 207 5.57 -29.56 35.43
CA VAL A 207 5.00 -28.21 35.31
C VAL A 207 5.03 -27.53 36.69
N THR A 208 5.69 -26.38 36.80
CA THR A 208 5.48 -25.42 37.90
C THR A 208 4.21 -24.60 37.64
N PRO A 209 3.39 -24.28 38.65
CA PRO A 209 2.04 -23.77 38.42
C PRO A 209 2.05 -22.31 37.94
N ALA A 210 1.54 -22.10 36.73
CA ALA A 210 1.10 -20.79 36.26
C ALA A 210 -0.20 -20.41 36.99
N HIS A 211 -0.23 -19.22 37.59
CA HIS A 211 -1.45 -18.64 38.14
C HIS A 211 -2.43 -18.35 37.00
N ALA A 212 -3.45 -19.21 36.88
CA ALA A 212 -4.55 -19.03 35.96
C ALA A 212 -5.43 -17.84 36.39
N SER A 213 -5.30 -16.70 35.71
CA SER A 213 -6.38 -15.73 35.62
C SER A 213 -7.47 -16.34 34.72
N LYS A 214 -8.66 -16.56 35.28
CA LYS A 214 -9.81 -17.10 34.54
C LYS A 214 -10.23 -16.10 33.46
N ARG A 215 -9.88 -16.40 32.21
CA ARG A 215 -10.41 -15.72 31.02
C ARG A 215 -11.91 -16.02 30.89
N PRO A 216 -12.81 -15.02 30.71
CA PRO A 216 -14.19 -15.30 30.37
C PRO A 216 -14.26 -15.98 28.99
N ALA A 217 -15.22 -16.89 28.83
CA ALA A 217 -15.43 -17.64 27.59
C ALA A 217 -15.69 -16.71 26.38
N PRO A 218 -15.26 -17.09 25.16
CA PRO A 218 -15.48 -16.29 23.96
C PRO A 218 -16.98 -16.30 23.60
N THR A 219 -17.67 -15.21 23.91
CA THR A 219 -18.99 -14.93 23.32
C THR A 219 -18.80 -14.44 21.90
N THR A 220 -19.42 -15.12 20.95
CA THR A 220 -19.49 -14.75 19.53
C THR A 220 -19.85 -13.25 19.41
N PRO A 221 -19.04 -12.41 18.73
CA PRO A 221 -19.36 -11.00 18.59
C PRO A 221 -20.55 -10.89 17.63
N LYS A 222 -21.75 -10.71 18.18
CA LYS A 222 -22.83 -10.07 17.42
C LYS A 222 -22.25 -8.74 16.93
N ARG A 223 -22.31 -8.49 15.61
CA ARG A 223 -21.95 -7.22 14.98
C ARG A 223 -22.72 -6.09 15.67
N ARG A 224 -22.12 -5.55 16.74
CA ARG A 224 -22.60 -4.37 17.42
C ARG A 224 -22.38 -3.28 16.39
N SER A 225 -23.45 -2.64 15.93
CA SER A 225 -23.35 -1.35 15.28
C SER A 225 -22.37 -0.52 16.11
N LEU A 226 -21.25 -0.13 15.53
CA LEU A 226 -20.28 0.75 16.19
C LEU A 226 -21.11 1.91 16.75
N PRO A 227 -21.13 2.13 18.08
CA PRO A 227 -21.78 3.31 18.59
C PRO A 227 -21.06 4.49 17.92
N GLN A 228 -21.80 5.24 17.10
CA GLN A 228 -21.40 6.60 16.77
C GLN A 228 -21.41 7.34 18.11
N ASN A 229 -20.29 7.28 18.83
CA ASN A 229 -20.16 7.92 20.11
C ASN A 229 -19.98 9.42 19.82
N GLN A 230 -21.07 10.07 19.42
CA GLN A 230 -21.23 11.53 19.35
C GLN A 230 -21.39 12.10 20.77
N ALA A 231 -20.72 11.51 21.76
CA ALA A 231 -20.62 12.13 23.07
C ALA A 231 -19.93 13.49 22.86
N PRO A 232 -20.48 14.60 23.41
CA PRO A 232 -19.85 15.90 23.33
C PRO A 232 -18.39 15.81 23.77
N ALA A 233 -17.49 16.50 23.07
CA ALA A 233 -16.09 16.55 23.46
C ALA A 233 -15.99 16.97 24.94
N PRO A 234 -15.25 16.23 25.79
CA PRO A 234 -15.04 16.63 27.17
C PRO A 234 -14.42 18.03 27.22
N VAL A 235 -14.88 18.87 28.14
CA VAL A 235 -14.35 20.23 28.29
C VAL A 235 -13.01 20.13 29.03
N ALA A 236 -11.93 20.52 28.36
CA ALA A 236 -10.60 20.60 28.97
C ALA A 236 -10.63 21.58 30.16
N SER A 237 -9.90 21.23 31.22
CA SER A 237 -9.83 22.04 32.44
C SER A 237 -8.46 21.90 33.11
N GLY A 238 -8.16 22.83 34.02
CA GLY A 238 -6.88 22.87 34.72
C GLY A 238 -5.80 23.63 33.96
N PRO A 239 -4.52 23.45 34.35
CA PRO A 239 -3.39 24.13 33.71
C PRO A 239 -3.25 23.79 32.23
N THR A 240 -2.71 24.74 31.46
CA THR A 240 -2.39 24.57 30.04
C THR A 240 -0.92 24.79 29.81
N PHE A 241 -0.36 24.13 28.81
CA PHE A 241 1.06 24.19 28.47
C PHE A 241 1.22 24.30 26.96
N ASP A 242 1.96 25.31 26.51
CA ASP A 242 2.26 25.51 25.10
C ASP A 242 3.43 24.63 24.64
N ARG A 243 3.77 24.75 23.35
CA ARG A 243 4.87 24.00 22.73
C ARG A 243 6.19 24.15 23.49
N ALA A 244 6.53 25.36 23.93
CA ALA A 244 7.77 25.62 24.65
C ALA A 244 7.82 24.88 25.99
N ALA A 245 6.68 24.84 26.70
CA ALA A 245 6.56 24.03 27.91
C ALA A 245 6.69 22.52 27.62
N LEU A 246 6.17 22.02 26.49
CA LEU A 246 6.36 20.60 26.12
C LEU A 246 7.82 20.28 25.78
N GLU A 247 8.56 21.20 25.17
CA GLU A 247 10.01 21.05 24.94
C GLU A 247 10.79 21.02 26.26
N VAL A 248 10.38 21.83 27.24
CA VAL A 248 10.92 21.75 28.61
C VAL A 248 10.57 20.41 29.27
N HIS A 249 9.37 19.87 29.04
CA HIS A 249 9.02 18.53 29.55
C HIS A 249 9.91 17.45 28.93
N ALA A 250 10.15 17.54 27.62
CA ALA A 250 10.90 16.56 26.86
C ALA A 250 12.39 16.46 27.23
N ALA A 251 13.04 17.56 27.64
CA ALA A 251 14.48 17.57 27.93
C ALA A 251 14.93 18.47 29.10
N GLY A 252 14.07 19.36 29.60
CA GLY A 252 14.39 20.35 30.62
C GLY A 252 14.07 19.91 32.05
N ALA A 253 14.06 20.89 32.95
CA ALA A 253 13.71 20.70 34.36
C ALA A 253 12.19 20.65 34.54
N ILE A 254 11.67 19.51 35.00
CA ILE A 254 10.24 19.27 35.23
C ILE A 254 9.68 20.22 36.30
N SER A 255 10.48 20.57 37.32
CA SER A 255 10.02 21.48 38.38
C SER A 255 9.71 22.89 37.89
N THR A 256 10.25 23.32 36.74
CA THR A 256 9.89 24.60 36.13
C THR A 256 8.46 24.62 35.60
N LEU A 257 7.90 23.44 35.29
CA LEU A 257 6.53 23.28 34.82
C LEU A 257 5.58 22.92 35.96
N PHE A 258 5.97 21.95 36.80
CA PHE A 258 5.08 21.36 37.80
C PHE A 258 5.29 21.92 39.22
N GLY A 259 6.27 22.80 39.39
CA GLY A 259 6.55 23.50 40.64
C GLY A 259 7.51 22.77 41.58
N PRO A 260 7.77 23.35 42.77
CA PRO A 260 8.89 22.98 43.63
C PRO A 260 8.81 21.56 44.20
N ARG A 261 7.62 20.95 44.24
CA ARG A 261 7.45 19.55 44.68
C ARG A 261 8.18 18.55 43.78
N PHE A 262 8.48 18.93 42.54
CA PHE A 262 9.18 18.11 41.55
C PHE A 262 10.68 18.44 41.47
N ALA A 263 11.22 19.31 42.32
CA ALA A 263 12.62 19.75 42.25
C ALA A 263 13.63 18.62 42.49
N GLU A 264 13.27 17.58 43.25
CA GLU A 264 14.13 16.40 43.42
C GLU A 264 14.24 15.60 42.11
N GLN A 265 13.15 15.52 41.34
CA GLN A 265 13.06 14.77 40.09
C GLN A 265 13.99 15.30 39.00
N ASP A 266 14.30 16.60 39.02
CA ASP A 266 15.24 17.22 38.07
C ASP A 266 16.67 16.66 38.16
N ARG A 267 17.00 15.96 39.26
CA ARG A 267 18.31 15.32 39.45
C ARG A 267 18.37 13.91 38.89
N HIS A 268 17.23 13.31 38.54
CA HIS A 268 17.20 11.97 37.98
C HIS A 268 17.65 12.01 36.52
N ALA A 269 18.67 11.23 36.19
CA ALA A 269 19.16 11.08 34.81
C ALA A 269 18.04 10.57 33.89
N ARG A 270 17.32 9.53 34.34
CA ARG A 270 16.20 8.94 33.61
C ARG A 270 14.90 9.29 34.32
N GLN A 271 13.87 9.58 33.55
CA GLN A 271 12.52 9.90 34.05
C GLN A 271 11.54 9.88 32.88
N VAL A 272 10.24 9.80 33.18
CA VAL A 272 9.21 9.82 32.14
C VAL A 272 9.07 11.21 31.54
N ARG A 273 9.22 11.27 30.22
CA ARG A 273 9.22 12.50 29.43
C ARG A 273 8.45 12.26 28.15
N MET A 274 7.84 13.31 27.61
CA MET A 274 7.44 13.29 26.21
C MET A 274 8.70 13.16 25.33
N PRO A 275 8.59 12.61 24.11
CA PRO A 275 9.71 12.60 23.18
C PRO A 275 10.19 14.01 22.84
N CYS A 276 11.47 14.14 22.50
CA CYS A 276 12.07 15.34 21.91
C CYS A 276 11.79 15.42 20.41
N PRO A 277 11.86 16.62 19.80
CA PRO A 277 11.88 16.76 18.34
C PRO A 277 12.90 15.80 17.67
N PRO A 278 12.58 15.20 16.51
CA PRO A 278 11.39 15.45 15.68
C PRO A 278 10.14 14.67 16.12
N LEU A 279 10.21 13.89 17.20
CA LEU A 279 9.12 13.04 17.70
C LEU A 279 8.27 13.73 18.78
N LEU A 280 8.58 14.96 19.19
CA LEU A 280 7.62 15.77 19.92
C LEU A 280 6.50 16.17 18.97
N LEU A 281 5.40 15.41 18.97
CA LEU A 281 4.32 15.58 17.99
C LEU A 281 3.22 16.49 18.53
N ALA A 282 2.91 16.42 19.83
CA ALA A 282 1.93 17.31 20.44
C ALA A 282 2.42 18.77 20.43
N ASP A 283 1.51 19.70 20.12
CA ASP A 283 1.81 21.13 20.10
C ASP A 283 1.45 21.84 21.39
N ARG A 284 0.48 21.31 22.13
CA ARG A 284 -0.02 21.93 23.35
C ARG A 284 -0.80 20.93 24.21
N VAL A 285 -0.73 21.15 25.52
CA VAL A 285 -1.66 20.60 26.51
C VAL A 285 -2.73 21.66 26.76
N THR A 286 -3.98 21.37 26.42
CA THR A 286 -5.13 22.27 26.58
C THR A 286 -5.82 22.13 27.93
N GLY A 287 -5.42 21.15 28.73
CA GLY A 287 -5.86 20.98 30.10
C GLY A 287 -5.22 19.76 30.75
N ILE A 288 -5.17 19.75 32.08
CA ILE A 288 -4.81 18.60 32.87
C ILE A 288 -5.57 18.59 34.21
N THR A 289 -6.12 17.43 34.57
CA THR A 289 -6.74 17.16 35.86
C THR A 289 -6.04 16.00 36.55
N GLY A 290 -6.22 15.92 37.87
CA GLY A 290 -5.53 14.97 38.74
C GLY A 290 -4.61 15.71 39.70
N GLU A 291 -4.58 15.27 40.96
CA GLU A 291 -3.77 15.93 41.97
C GLU A 291 -2.28 15.63 41.71
N PRO A 292 -1.43 16.65 41.52
CA PRO A 292 -0.03 16.43 41.18
C PRO A 292 0.72 15.66 42.26
N ALA A 293 1.65 14.81 41.83
CA ALA A 293 2.53 14.04 42.72
C ALA A 293 1.81 13.13 43.73
N THR A 294 0.64 12.61 43.37
CA THR A 294 -0.14 11.68 44.21
C THR A 294 -0.17 10.24 43.71
N MET A 295 0.26 9.99 42.48
CA MET A 295 -0.06 8.77 41.74
C MET A 295 -1.56 8.43 41.74
N GLY A 296 -2.41 9.45 41.79
CA GLY A 296 -3.85 9.32 41.64
C GLY A 296 -4.26 9.07 40.19
N LEU A 297 -5.54 9.28 39.91
CA LEU A 297 -6.07 9.28 38.54
C LEU A 297 -6.03 10.70 37.98
N GLY A 298 -6.17 10.83 36.67
CA GLY A 298 -6.23 12.12 36.01
C GLY A 298 -6.57 12.01 34.53
N THR A 299 -6.75 13.17 33.91
CA THR A 299 -6.97 13.32 32.47
C THR A 299 -6.08 14.42 31.93
N CYS A 300 -5.49 14.20 30.76
CA CYS A 300 -4.73 15.21 30.04
C CYS A 300 -5.28 15.37 28.63
N TRP A 301 -5.51 16.63 28.24
CA TRP A 301 -5.98 16.97 26.89
C TRP A 301 -4.85 17.61 26.11
N THR A 302 -4.63 17.15 24.89
CA THR A 302 -3.61 17.70 23.99
C THR A 302 -4.17 17.98 22.60
N GLU A 303 -3.53 18.92 21.91
CA GLU A 303 -3.77 19.16 20.49
C GLU A 303 -2.48 19.01 19.69
N THR A 304 -2.61 18.46 18.48
CA THR A 304 -1.54 18.34 17.48
C THR A 304 -2.03 18.91 16.16
N ASP A 305 -1.29 19.85 15.60
CA ASP A 305 -1.56 20.45 14.30
C ASP A 305 -0.86 19.65 13.21
N VAL A 306 -1.61 19.10 12.25
CA VAL A 306 -1.00 18.47 11.08
C VAL A 306 -0.63 19.57 10.10
N ARG A 307 0.65 19.91 10.06
CA ARG A 307 1.20 20.93 9.15
C ARG A 307 1.47 20.32 7.77
N ASP A 308 1.41 21.14 6.73
CA ASP A 308 1.70 20.75 5.34
C ASP A 308 3.18 20.44 5.11
N ASP A 309 4.05 21.06 5.90
CA ASP A 309 5.50 20.86 5.92
C ASP A 309 5.96 19.73 6.87
N ALA A 310 5.04 18.96 7.44
CA ALA A 310 5.38 17.92 8.41
C ALA A 310 6.22 16.82 7.76
N TRP A 311 7.37 16.53 8.36
CA TRP A 311 8.40 15.64 7.81
C TRP A 311 7.94 14.19 7.58
N TYR A 312 6.87 13.77 8.26
CA TYR A 312 6.36 12.40 8.25
C TYR A 312 5.27 12.15 7.20
N LEU A 313 4.81 13.17 6.47
CA LEU A 313 3.67 13.01 5.59
C LEU A 313 3.95 12.01 4.46
N HIS A 314 3.02 11.08 4.27
CA HIS A 314 3.01 10.14 3.13
C HIS A 314 1.68 10.29 2.37
N GLU A 315 1.74 10.53 1.06
CA GLU A 315 0.54 10.76 0.22
C GLU A 315 -0.43 11.82 0.80
N GLY A 316 0.13 12.87 1.42
CA GLY A 316 -0.64 13.95 2.05
C GLY A 316 -1.38 13.53 3.33
N ARG A 317 -0.94 12.45 3.98
CA ARG A 317 -1.53 11.93 5.22
C ARG A 317 -0.47 11.73 6.29
N MET A 318 -0.87 11.87 7.55
CA MET A 318 -0.10 11.44 8.71
C MET A 318 -0.14 9.91 8.78
N PRO A 319 1.00 9.20 8.70
CA PRO A 319 1.04 7.75 8.77
C PRO A 319 0.44 7.22 10.08
N ALA A 320 -0.06 5.98 10.06
CA ALA A 320 -0.81 5.43 11.19
C ALA A 320 0.04 5.33 12.46
N GLY A 321 1.30 4.91 12.36
CA GLY A 321 2.21 4.89 13.51
C GLY A 321 2.42 6.27 14.11
N ILE A 322 2.62 7.30 13.27
CA ILE A 322 2.78 8.68 13.73
C ILE A 322 1.48 9.20 14.35
N PHE A 323 0.32 8.84 13.80
CA PHE A 323 -0.98 9.20 14.35
C PHE A 323 -1.24 8.57 15.73
N VAL A 324 -0.80 7.33 15.95
CA VAL A 324 -0.84 6.73 17.30
C VAL A 324 0.19 7.41 18.20
N GLU A 325 1.40 7.63 17.69
CA GLU A 325 2.51 8.25 18.42
C GLU A 325 2.18 9.67 18.88
N SER A 326 1.33 10.44 18.18
CA SER A 326 0.92 11.77 18.65
C SER A 326 0.04 11.76 19.90
N GLY A 327 -0.43 10.60 20.36
CA GLY A 327 -1.15 10.42 21.63
C GLY A 327 -0.29 10.48 22.90
N GLN A 328 0.77 11.28 22.92
CA GLN A 328 1.86 11.29 23.93
C GLN A 328 1.47 11.81 25.31
N ALA A 329 0.22 12.24 25.52
CA ALA A 329 -0.18 12.87 26.77
C ALA A 329 -0.30 11.88 27.94
N ASP A 330 -0.25 10.57 27.70
CA ASP A 330 -0.10 9.58 28.77
C ASP A 330 1.22 9.78 29.53
N LEU A 331 2.32 10.06 28.80
CA LEU A 331 3.64 10.38 29.36
C LEU A 331 3.62 11.68 30.15
N PHE A 332 2.97 12.72 29.62
CA PHE A 332 2.84 14.00 30.31
C PHE A 332 2.01 13.86 31.60
N LEU A 333 0.88 13.14 31.51
CA LEU A 333 -0.01 12.91 32.64
C LEU A 333 0.64 12.05 33.73
N ILE A 334 1.30 10.96 33.39
CA ILE A 334 1.95 10.11 34.40
C ILE A 334 3.16 10.81 35.05
N SER A 335 3.83 11.70 34.31
CA SER A 335 4.83 12.62 34.85
C SER A 335 4.22 13.58 35.88
N TRP A 336 3.10 14.24 35.54
CA TRP A 336 2.34 15.12 36.45
C TRP A 336 1.86 14.41 37.71
N LEU A 337 1.39 13.17 37.58
CA LEU A 337 0.96 12.35 38.71
C LEU A 337 2.14 11.92 39.61
N GLY A 338 3.39 12.10 39.16
CA GLY A 338 4.61 12.00 39.96
C GLY A 338 5.26 10.62 39.98
N ALA A 339 5.21 9.88 38.88
CA ALA A 339 5.82 8.55 38.79
C ALA A 339 7.30 8.55 39.16
N ASP A 340 8.06 9.59 38.78
CA ASP A 340 9.50 9.64 39.02
C ASP A 340 9.90 10.04 40.44
N LEU A 341 8.98 10.56 41.24
CA LEU A 341 9.18 10.67 42.69
C LEU A 341 9.33 9.29 43.36
N LEU A 342 8.83 8.25 42.68
CA LEU A 342 8.93 6.85 43.09
C LEU A 342 10.01 6.10 42.32
N ASN A 343 10.13 6.32 41.00
CA ASN A 343 11.10 5.59 40.16
C ASN A 343 12.54 6.09 40.32
N ARG A 344 12.73 7.37 40.68
CA ARG A 344 14.03 7.97 41.04
C ARG A 344 15.15 7.79 40.00
N GLY A 345 14.79 7.62 38.73
CA GLY A 345 15.70 7.34 37.62
C GLY A 345 16.30 5.93 37.58
N GLU A 346 15.82 5.03 38.43
CA GLU A 346 16.21 3.61 38.45
C GLU A 346 15.34 2.79 37.48
N ARG A 347 14.17 3.30 37.11
CA ARG A 347 13.18 2.63 36.26
C ARG A 347 12.73 3.52 35.11
N VAL A 348 12.52 2.93 33.94
CA VAL A 348 12.16 3.61 32.70
C VAL A 348 10.81 3.16 32.17
N TYR A 349 10.09 4.09 31.52
CA TYR A 349 8.77 3.85 30.95
C TYR A 349 8.84 2.88 29.76
N ARG A 350 7.95 1.88 29.71
CA ARG A 350 7.68 1.10 28.49
C ARG A 350 6.18 0.89 28.32
N LEU A 351 5.70 1.10 27.09
CA LEU A 351 4.37 0.68 26.66
C LEU A 351 4.35 -0.84 26.47
N LEU A 352 3.36 -1.51 27.06
CA LEU A 352 3.22 -2.96 27.05
C LEU A 352 2.18 -3.44 26.04
N GLY A 353 1.12 -2.64 25.83
CA GLY A 353 0.10 -2.97 24.86
C GLY A 353 -1.13 -2.08 24.96
N CYS A 354 -1.94 -2.13 23.92
CA CYS A 354 -3.23 -1.48 23.85
C CYS A 354 -4.07 -2.07 22.71
N GLU A 355 -5.37 -1.80 22.72
CA GLU A 355 -6.26 -2.04 21.60
C GLU A 355 -6.55 -0.73 20.87
N LEU A 356 -6.18 -0.68 19.60
CA LEU A 356 -6.39 0.47 18.72
C LEU A 356 -7.60 0.24 17.81
N THR A 357 -8.51 1.21 17.73
CA THR A 357 -9.57 1.22 16.73
C THR A 357 -9.53 2.51 15.91
N SER A 358 -9.47 2.38 14.58
CA SER A 358 -9.61 3.50 13.65
C SER A 358 -11.06 3.60 13.14
N TYR A 359 -11.61 4.81 13.10
CA TYR A 359 -13.00 5.07 12.71
C TYR A 359 -13.14 5.82 11.38
N GLY A 360 -12.03 6.22 10.77
CA GLY A 360 -12.04 7.02 9.54
C GLY A 360 -10.69 7.08 8.85
N PRO A 361 -10.55 7.95 7.84
CA PRO A 361 -9.29 8.14 7.13
C PRO A 361 -8.21 8.72 8.05
N LEU A 362 -6.95 8.48 7.70
CA LEU A 362 -5.80 9.07 8.37
C LEU A 362 -5.85 10.61 8.35
N PRO A 363 -5.28 11.30 9.36
CA PRO A 363 -5.20 12.75 9.38
C PRO A 363 -4.47 13.32 8.16
N LYS A 364 -4.77 14.56 7.79
CA LYS A 364 -4.14 15.28 6.68
C LYS A 364 -3.75 16.70 7.11
N PRO A 365 -2.89 17.40 6.34
CA PRO A 365 -2.60 18.80 6.60
C PRO A 365 -3.85 19.67 6.79
N GLY A 366 -3.80 20.53 7.81
CA GLY A 366 -4.90 21.39 8.25
C GLY A 366 -5.85 20.74 9.28
N ASP A 367 -5.73 19.44 9.54
CA ASP A 367 -6.44 18.81 10.65
C ASP A 367 -5.78 19.17 11.99
N VAL A 368 -6.61 19.36 13.02
CA VAL A 368 -6.17 19.45 14.42
C VAL A 368 -6.65 18.20 15.14
N LEU A 369 -5.71 17.43 15.68
CA LEU A 369 -5.99 16.20 16.43
C LEU A 369 -6.14 16.57 17.90
N GLN A 370 -7.28 16.23 18.48
CA GLN A 370 -7.59 16.51 19.88
C GLN A 370 -7.65 15.21 20.65
N TYR A 371 -6.72 15.00 21.58
CA TYR A 371 -6.68 13.81 22.42
C TYR A 371 -7.24 14.12 23.82
N ASP A 372 -7.97 13.16 24.39
CA ASP A 372 -8.37 13.15 25.80
C ASP A 372 -7.91 11.86 26.46
N ILE A 373 -6.79 11.92 27.18
CA ILE A 373 -6.09 10.75 27.72
C ILE A 373 -6.34 10.62 29.20
N HIS A 374 -6.79 9.45 29.63
CA HIS A 374 -7.24 9.16 31.00
C HIS A 374 -6.41 8.04 31.60
N VAL A 375 -5.91 8.23 32.82
CA VAL A 375 -5.35 7.13 33.63
C VAL A 375 -6.49 6.47 34.38
N ASP A 376 -6.73 5.19 34.09
CA ASP A 376 -7.80 4.37 34.64
C ASP A 376 -7.45 3.77 35.99
N GLY A 377 -6.17 3.53 36.23
CA GLY A 377 -5.71 2.89 37.45
C GLY A 377 -4.23 2.56 37.44
N HIS A 378 -3.78 2.02 38.58
CA HIS A 378 -2.40 1.63 38.82
C HIS A 378 -2.36 0.22 39.40
N ALA A 379 -1.30 -0.52 39.11
CA ALA A 379 -0.98 -1.78 39.76
C ALA A 379 0.49 -1.81 40.16
N ALA A 380 0.79 -2.55 41.22
CA ALA A 380 2.17 -2.78 41.66
C ALA A 380 2.38 -4.26 41.95
N HIS A 381 3.52 -4.79 41.51
CA HIS A 381 3.99 -6.12 41.89
C HIS A 381 5.45 -6.04 42.29
N GLY A 382 5.70 -6.13 43.61
CA GLY A 382 6.99 -5.71 44.17
C GLY A 382 7.24 -4.24 43.84
N ASP A 383 8.40 -3.96 43.24
CA ASP A 383 8.80 -2.61 42.84
C ASP A 383 8.37 -2.23 41.42
N VAL A 384 7.86 -3.19 40.64
CA VAL A 384 7.32 -2.92 39.29
C VAL A 384 5.99 -2.19 39.44
N ARG A 385 5.88 -1.06 38.73
CA ARG A 385 4.69 -0.22 38.69
C ARG A 385 4.11 -0.24 37.30
N LEU A 386 2.81 -0.49 37.21
CA LEU A 386 2.03 -0.46 36.00
C LEU A 386 0.93 0.60 36.14
N PHE A 387 0.55 1.20 35.03
CA PHE A 387 -0.65 2.00 34.96
C PHE A 387 -1.44 1.67 33.70
N PHE A 388 -2.75 1.89 33.80
CA PHE A 388 -3.72 1.59 32.77
C PHE A 388 -4.32 2.88 32.27
N PHE A 389 -4.56 2.97 30.96
CA PHE A 389 -5.09 4.17 30.36
C PHE A 389 -5.94 3.90 29.12
N HIS A 390 -6.74 4.89 28.76
CA HIS A 390 -7.47 4.93 27.51
C HIS A 390 -7.53 6.36 26.99
N TYR A 391 -7.83 6.50 25.70
CA TYR A 391 -8.09 7.79 25.11
C TYR A 391 -8.90 7.71 23.82
N ASP A 392 -9.51 8.82 23.45
CA ASP A 392 -10.02 9.06 22.11
C ASP A 392 -9.22 10.19 21.45
N CYS A 393 -9.08 10.12 20.13
CA CYS A 393 -8.63 11.24 19.31
C CYS A 393 -9.79 11.72 18.45
N ARG A 394 -10.09 13.02 18.50
CA ARG A 394 -11.09 13.68 17.66
C ARG A 394 -10.44 14.59 16.63
N ILE A 395 -11.06 14.69 15.47
CA ILE A 395 -10.75 15.69 14.44
C ILE A 395 -12.07 16.31 14.01
N ASN A 396 -12.17 17.63 14.12
CA ASN A 396 -13.41 18.38 13.87
C ASN A 396 -14.61 17.85 14.69
N GLY A 397 -14.36 17.48 15.95
CA GLY A 397 -15.38 16.94 16.87
C GLY A 397 -15.76 15.47 16.64
N GLU A 398 -15.27 14.83 15.59
CA GLU A 398 -15.55 13.41 15.31
C GLU A 398 -14.43 12.52 15.82
N VAL A 399 -14.77 11.45 16.55
CA VAL A 399 -13.80 10.42 16.97
C VAL A 399 -13.19 9.77 15.73
N ARG A 400 -11.87 9.87 15.60
CA ARG A 400 -11.08 9.34 14.49
C ARG A 400 -10.33 8.08 14.88
N MET A 401 -9.92 7.98 16.15
CA MET A 401 -9.20 6.85 16.72
C MET A 401 -9.56 6.69 18.20
N SER A 402 -9.59 5.46 18.68
CA SER A 402 -9.68 5.15 20.10
C SER A 402 -8.59 4.16 20.51
N VAL A 403 -8.09 4.34 21.73
CA VAL A 403 -7.18 3.41 22.39
C VAL A 403 -7.86 2.92 23.67
N ARG A 404 -7.92 1.60 23.85
CA ARG A 404 -8.48 0.93 25.02
C ARG A 404 -7.49 -0.09 25.56
N ASN A 405 -7.68 -0.52 26.80
CA ASN A 405 -6.83 -1.50 27.47
C ASN A 405 -5.33 -1.13 27.40
N GLY A 406 -5.03 0.18 27.40
CA GLY A 406 -3.68 0.70 27.36
C GLY A 406 -2.96 0.34 28.64
N GLN A 407 -1.74 -0.18 28.49
CA GLN A 407 -0.92 -0.70 29.57
C GLN A 407 0.50 -0.20 29.39
N ALA A 408 1.03 0.44 30.41
CA ALA A 408 2.43 0.84 30.46
C ALA A 408 3.00 0.59 31.86
N GLY A 409 4.32 0.51 31.94
CA GLY A 409 5.01 0.21 33.19
C GLY A 409 6.39 0.83 33.27
N PHE A 410 7.00 0.68 34.46
CA PHE A 410 8.31 1.20 34.78
C PHE A 410 9.25 0.08 35.19
N PHE A 411 10.34 -0.09 34.44
CA PHE A 411 11.22 -1.25 34.52
C PHE A 411 12.68 -0.84 34.70
N THR A 412 13.45 -1.64 35.44
CA THR A 412 14.91 -1.52 35.41
C THR A 412 15.45 -2.09 34.09
N TYR A 413 16.69 -1.73 33.71
CA TYR A 413 17.30 -2.36 32.52
C TYR A 413 17.48 -3.86 32.68
N ASP A 414 17.82 -4.34 33.89
CA ASP A 414 17.89 -5.77 34.17
C ASP A 414 16.55 -6.46 33.93
N GLU A 415 15.42 -5.86 34.35
CA GLU A 415 14.08 -6.42 34.08
C GLU A 415 13.76 -6.44 32.58
N LEU A 416 14.22 -5.44 31.81
CA LEU A 416 14.03 -5.37 30.36
C LEU A 416 14.88 -6.42 29.62
N ASP A 417 16.14 -6.60 30.02
CA ASP A 417 17.07 -7.58 29.44
C ASP A 417 16.59 -9.03 29.64
N HIS A 418 15.82 -9.27 30.69
CA HIS A 418 15.23 -10.58 31.00
C HIS A 418 13.75 -10.68 30.59
N SER A 419 13.25 -9.72 29.81
CA SER A 419 11.88 -9.79 29.30
C SER A 419 11.72 -10.96 28.31
N ALA A 420 10.55 -11.59 28.32
CA ALA A 420 10.27 -12.71 27.42
C ALA A 420 10.00 -12.28 25.96
N GLY A 421 10.05 -10.98 25.67
CA GLY A 421 9.76 -10.41 24.36
C GLY A 421 8.29 -10.58 23.94
N VAL A 422 8.08 -10.78 22.64
CA VAL A 422 6.74 -10.98 22.06
C VAL A 422 6.25 -12.39 22.37
N LEU A 423 5.34 -12.50 23.33
CA LEU A 423 4.65 -13.74 23.68
C LEU A 423 3.43 -13.92 22.78
N TRP A 424 3.65 -14.45 21.58
CA TRP A 424 2.58 -14.68 20.60
C TRP A 424 2.78 -15.97 19.83
N ASP A 425 1.70 -16.75 19.69
CA ASP A 425 1.67 -17.93 18.83
C ASP A 425 0.73 -17.66 17.64
N PRO A 426 1.21 -17.71 16.39
CA PRO A 426 0.39 -17.50 15.20
C PRO A 426 -0.79 -18.49 15.08
N SER A 427 -0.72 -19.64 15.73
CA SER A 427 -1.76 -20.65 15.73
C SER A 427 -2.91 -20.36 16.70
N GLU A 428 -2.80 -19.39 17.60
CA GLU A 428 -3.88 -19.06 18.56
C GLU A 428 -4.93 -18.09 17.97
N GLY A 429 -4.60 -17.40 16.87
CA GLY A 429 -5.46 -16.43 16.20
C GLY A 429 -6.30 -17.02 15.06
N ALA A 430 -7.11 -18.04 15.34
CA ALA A 430 -7.97 -18.66 14.33
C ALA A 430 -8.84 -17.62 13.61
N PRO A 431 -8.90 -17.66 12.27
CA PRO A 431 -9.78 -16.78 11.52
C PRO A 431 -11.23 -16.81 11.95
N THR A 432 -11.94 -15.69 11.73
CA THR A 432 -13.40 -15.68 11.77
C THR A 432 -13.98 -16.54 10.65
N ASP A 433 -15.19 -17.06 10.84
CA ASP A 433 -15.88 -17.94 9.88
C ASP A 433 -16.16 -17.26 8.52
N ALA A 434 -16.25 -15.93 8.50
CA ALA A 434 -16.49 -15.13 7.31
C ALA A 434 -15.45 -14.00 7.20
N PRO A 435 -14.18 -14.34 6.90
CA PRO A 435 -13.13 -13.36 6.78
C PRO A 435 -13.26 -12.63 5.44
N GLN A 436 -13.12 -11.31 5.45
CA GLN A 436 -12.91 -10.59 4.20
C GLN A 436 -11.47 -10.81 3.76
N LEU A 437 -11.28 -11.56 2.68
CA LEU A 437 -9.99 -11.82 2.06
C LEU A 437 -10.08 -11.38 0.60
N ASP A 438 -9.47 -10.25 0.28
CA ASP A 438 -9.36 -9.80 -1.09
C ASP A 438 -8.18 -10.53 -1.74
N ALA A 439 -8.47 -11.51 -2.60
CA ALA A 439 -7.43 -12.24 -3.31
C ALA A 439 -6.70 -11.28 -4.27
N PRO A 440 -5.37 -11.17 -4.21
CA PRO A 440 -4.64 -10.33 -5.14
C PRO A 440 -4.79 -10.90 -6.56
N PRO A 441 -5.04 -10.07 -7.58
CA PRO A 441 -5.23 -10.54 -8.95
C PRO A 441 -3.96 -11.16 -9.55
N ARG A 442 -2.80 -10.82 -8.98
CA ARG A 442 -1.47 -11.35 -9.27
C ARG A 442 -0.63 -11.38 -8.00
N LEU A 443 0.12 -12.44 -7.82
CA LEU A 443 1.15 -12.56 -6.78
C LEU A 443 2.52 -12.42 -7.43
N SER A 444 3.48 -11.83 -6.72
CA SER A 444 4.88 -11.92 -7.12
C SER A 444 5.35 -13.37 -7.00
N GLU A 445 6.19 -13.80 -7.94
CA GLU A 445 6.87 -15.09 -7.90
C GLU A 445 8.12 -15.06 -7.01
N ARG A 446 8.53 -13.88 -6.53
CA ARG A 446 9.66 -13.73 -5.62
C ARG A 446 9.29 -14.24 -4.22
N ASP A 447 10.25 -14.86 -3.55
CA ASP A 447 10.16 -15.30 -2.15
C ASP A 447 10.94 -14.38 -1.18
N HIS A 448 11.62 -13.36 -1.71
CA HIS A 448 12.34 -12.33 -0.98
C HIS A 448 12.39 -11.02 -1.79
N PHE A 449 12.63 -9.91 -1.09
CA PHE A 449 12.80 -8.59 -1.67
C PHE A 449 13.98 -7.89 -0.99
N ASP A 450 15.06 -7.73 -1.77
CA ASP A 450 16.28 -7.05 -1.35
C ASP A 450 16.07 -5.53 -1.19
N PRO A 451 17.01 -4.80 -0.56
CA PRO A 451 16.87 -3.36 -0.33
C PRO A 451 16.53 -2.56 -1.60
N GLU A 452 17.10 -2.89 -2.76
CA GLU A 452 16.78 -2.20 -4.01
C GLU A 452 15.31 -2.40 -4.44
N ALA A 453 14.72 -3.57 -4.16
CA ALA A 453 13.32 -3.84 -4.48
C ALA A 453 12.38 -3.05 -3.56
N ILE A 454 12.69 -2.98 -2.27
CA ILE A 454 11.89 -2.19 -1.31
C ILE A 454 11.99 -0.69 -1.62
N VAL A 455 13.18 -0.19 -1.96
CA VAL A 455 13.38 1.17 -2.47
C VAL A 455 12.55 1.39 -3.74
N ALA A 456 12.56 0.47 -4.69
CA ALA A 456 11.76 0.59 -5.90
C ALA A 456 10.26 0.69 -5.60
N PHE A 457 9.74 -0.03 -4.60
CA PHE A 457 8.34 0.10 -4.22
C PHE A 457 8.02 1.46 -3.59
N ALA A 458 8.88 1.94 -2.69
CA ALA A 458 8.77 3.28 -2.11
C ALA A 458 8.83 4.39 -3.19
N ASP A 459 9.65 4.18 -4.22
CA ASP A 459 9.80 5.08 -5.38
C ASP A 459 8.68 4.97 -6.41
N ARG A 460 7.57 4.30 -6.09
CA ARG A 460 6.42 4.10 -7.00
C ARG A 460 6.79 3.32 -8.27
N ARG A 461 7.74 2.39 -8.18
CA ARG A 461 8.16 1.45 -9.24
C ARG A 461 7.87 -0.02 -8.88
N PRO A 462 6.59 -0.40 -8.67
CA PRO A 462 6.23 -1.76 -8.27
C PRO A 462 6.61 -2.83 -9.31
N ALA A 463 6.69 -2.51 -10.60
CA ALA A 463 7.22 -3.45 -11.61
C ALA A 463 8.66 -3.89 -11.30
N ASP A 464 9.49 -2.98 -10.77
CA ASP A 464 10.88 -3.26 -10.48
C ASP A 464 11.04 -3.99 -9.13
N CYS A 465 10.11 -3.74 -8.19
CA CYS A 465 10.01 -4.46 -6.92
C CYS A 465 9.49 -5.90 -7.11
N PHE A 466 8.31 -6.07 -7.71
CA PHE A 466 7.61 -7.34 -7.77
C PHE A 466 7.99 -8.21 -8.97
N GLY A 467 8.60 -7.62 -10.01
CA GLY A 467 9.12 -8.34 -11.17
C GLY A 467 8.05 -8.68 -12.22
N PRO A 468 8.25 -9.78 -12.99
CA PRO A 468 7.37 -10.17 -14.08
C PRO A 468 5.89 -10.25 -13.69
N GLY A 469 5.02 -9.79 -14.59
CA GLY A 469 3.57 -9.74 -14.36
C GLY A 469 3.07 -8.44 -13.72
N PHE A 470 3.96 -7.55 -13.29
CA PHE A 470 3.64 -6.23 -12.76
C PHE A 470 3.92 -5.09 -13.74
N GLU A 471 4.20 -5.36 -15.02
CA GLU A 471 4.59 -4.34 -16.02
C GLU A 471 3.51 -3.29 -16.25
N ARG A 472 2.22 -3.67 -16.13
CA ARG A 472 1.09 -2.76 -16.27
C ARG A 472 1.12 -1.64 -15.24
N THR A 473 1.77 -1.84 -14.10
CA THR A 473 1.93 -0.79 -13.09
C THR A 473 2.74 0.40 -13.58
N ARG A 474 3.54 0.24 -14.65
CA ARG A 474 4.29 1.35 -15.29
C ARG A 474 3.38 2.39 -15.93
N SER A 475 2.12 2.06 -16.20
CA SER A 475 1.12 3.01 -16.71
C SER A 475 0.30 3.68 -15.62
N HIS A 476 0.58 3.42 -14.35
CA HIS A 476 -0.13 4.07 -13.24
C HIS A 476 0.21 5.57 -13.20
N THR A 477 -0.81 6.42 -13.02
CA THR A 477 -0.65 7.86 -12.80
C THR A 477 -0.61 8.22 -11.31
N ARG A 478 -1.09 7.32 -10.44
CA ARG A 478 -1.06 7.43 -8.98
C ARG A 478 -0.70 6.08 -8.38
N THR A 479 0.54 5.67 -8.61
CA THR A 479 1.03 4.36 -8.18
C THR A 479 1.07 4.27 -6.65
N PRO A 480 0.51 3.21 -6.04
CA PRO A 480 0.68 2.94 -4.62
C PRO A 480 2.16 2.76 -4.25
N ALA A 481 2.53 3.23 -3.06
CA ALA A 481 3.86 3.06 -2.48
C ALA A 481 3.78 3.06 -0.95
N ILE A 482 4.77 2.45 -0.32
CA ILE A 482 5.07 2.64 1.10
C ILE A 482 5.80 3.98 1.32
N ALA A 483 5.93 4.39 2.58
CA ALA A 483 6.72 5.57 2.91
C ALA A 483 8.20 5.39 2.54
N ALA A 484 8.86 6.51 2.23
CA ALA A 484 10.27 6.58 1.86
C ALA A 484 11.14 7.14 3.01
N ASP A 485 12.45 7.17 2.77
CA ASP A 485 13.45 7.78 3.64
C ASP A 485 13.34 7.35 5.12
N LYS A 486 13.24 8.33 6.04
CA LYS A 486 13.17 8.10 7.50
C LYS A 486 11.99 7.23 7.92
N MET A 487 10.91 7.29 7.15
CA MET A 487 9.69 6.53 7.42
C MET A 487 9.64 5.20 6.67
N ARG A 488 10.66 4.82 5.90
CA ARG A 488 10.77 3.47 5.35
C ARG A 488 11.27 2.53 6.44
N LEU A 489 10.33 1.83 7.08
CA LEU A 489 10.58 1.02 8.30
C LEU A 489 10.72 -0.48 7.99
N VAL A 490 10.84 -0.80 6.70
CA VAL A 490 11.23 -2.10 6.17
C VAL A 490 12.44 -1.87 5.25
N GLU A 491 13.57 -2.53 5.52
CA GLU A 491 14.72 -2.47 4.62
C GLU A 491 14.66 -3.58 3.56
N ARG A 492 14.35 -4.80 4.00
CA ARG A 492 14.25 -5.98 3.13
C ARG A 492 13.18 -6.93 3.64
N VAL A 493 12.66 -7.74 2.73
CA VAL A 493 11.81 -8.89 3.05
C VAL A 493 12.61 -10.14 2.78
N THR A 494 13.00 -10.84 3.84
CA THR A 494 13.85 -12.05 3.77
C THR A 494 13.06 -13.32 3.48
N HIS A 495 11.74 -13.25 3.57
CA HIS A 495 10.86 -14.37 3.31
C HIS A 495 9.46 -13.86 2.97
N PHE A 496 8.87 -14.37 1.89
CA PHE A 496 7.55 -14.04 1.42
C PHE A 496 6.87 -15.31 0.89
N GLU A 497 5.85 -15.76 1.60
CA GLU A 497 5.09 -16.96 1.28
C GLU A 497 3.60 -16.63 1.32
N PRO A 498 2.95 -16.27 0.20
CA PRO A 498 1.55 -15.83 0.15
C PRO A 498 0.52 -16.84 0.69
N LYS A 499 0.88 -18.11 0.78
CA LYS A 499 0.06 -19.21 1.31
C LYS A 499 0.63 -19.80 2.60
N GLY A 500 1.60 -19.14 3.20
CA GLY A 500 2.27 -19.58 4.42
C GLY A 500 1.44 -19.35 5.69
N GLY A 501 2.05 -19.68 6.82
CA GLY A 501 1.45 -19.56 8.15
C GLY A 501 0.44 -20.67 8.48
N PRO A 502 0.06 -20.81 9.76
CA PRO A 502 -0.76 -21.93 10.24
C PRO A 502 -2.18 -21.96 9.65
N TRP A 503 -2.63 -20.84 9.08
CA TRP A 503 -3.96 -20.69 8.50
C TRP A 503 -3.94 -20.52 6.97
N GLY A 504 -2.79 -20.68 6.32
CA GLY A 504 -2.64 -20.51 4.87
C GLY A 504 -2.95 -19.10 4.36
N ARG A 505 -2.67 -18.08 5.18
CA ARG A 505 -3.04 -16.67 4.95
C ARG A 505 -1.91 -15.78 4.47
N GLY A 506 -0.73 -16.37 4.31
CA GLY A 506 0.46 -15.62 4.00
C GLY A 506 1.37 -15.51 5.22
N TYR A 507 2.67 -15.55 4.95
CA TYR A 507 3.71 -15.27 5.91
C TYR A 507 4.77 -14.39 5.23
N MET A 508 5.17 -13.33 5.92
CA MET A 508 6.21 -12.41 5.46
C MET A 508 7.14 -12.10 6.63
N ARG A 509 8.44 -12.13 6.37
CA ARG A 509 9.47 -11.71 7.33
C ARG A 509 10.27 -10.54 6.77
N ALA A 510 9.90 -9.35 7.23
CA ALA A 510 10.64 -8.12 6.99
C ALA A 510 11.75 -7.92 8.05
N THR A 511 12.80 -7.21 7.68
CA THR A 511 13.86 -6.81 8.62
C THR A 511 14.24 -5.34 8.41
N LEU A 512 14.46 -4.64 9.51
CA LEU A 512 15.04 -3.31 9.57
C LEU A 512 16.26 -3.38 10.52
N PRO A 513 17.49 -3.22 10.02
CA PRO A 513 18.67 -3.06 10.86
C PRO A 513 18.54 -1.79 11.73
N LEU A 514 18.81 -1.93 13.02
CA LEU A 514 18.78 -0.82 13.97
C LEU A 514 20.20 -0.37 14.26
N GLU A 515 20.57 0.79 13.72
CA GLU A 515 21.87 1.41 13.96
C GLU A 515 21.80 2.36 15.17
N ARG A 516 22.89 2.48 15.92
CA ARG A 516 22.94 3.29 17.16
C ARG A 516 22.59 4.76 16.95
N ASP A 517 22.78 5.27 15.74
CA ASP A 517 22.53 6.65 15.32
C ASP A 517 21.23 6.79 14.51
N SER A 518 20.35 5.77 14.53
CA SER A 518 19.03 5.85 13.92
C SER A 518 18.28 7.09 14.40
N TRP A 519 17.65 7.82 13.47
CA TRP A 519 17.11 9.17 13.69
C TRP A 519 16.13 9.28 14.88
N PHE A 520 15.39 8.20 15.18
CA PHE A 520 14.41 8.20 16.25
C PHE A 520 15.07 8.11 17.65
N TYR A 521 16.29 7.59 17.79
CA TYR A 521 16.95 7.55 19.11
C TYR A 521 17.35 8.93 19.64
N ALA A 522 17.57 9.90 18.75
CA ALA A 522 17.83 11.28 19.15
C ALA A 522 16.58 11.95 19.76
N GLY A 523 15.38 11.55 19.32
CA GLY A 523 14.12 12.13 19.74
C GLY A 523 13.38 11.31 20.80
N HIS A 524 13.45 9.98 20.74
CA HIS A 524 12.60 9.11 21.54
C HIS A 524 13.24 8.77 22.90
N PHE A 525 12.90 9.66 23.84
CA PHE A 525 13.28 9.78 25.25
C PHE A 525 14.71 10.25 25.52
N HIS A 526 14.80 11.44 26.10
CA HIS A 526 16.05 12.01 26.60
C HIS A 526 16.66 11.11 27.69
N GLN A 527 17.92 10.71 27.51
CA GLN A 527 18.69 9.83 28.42
C GLN A 527 18.17 8.38 28.58
N ASP A 528 17.16 7.98 27.81
CA ASP A 528 16.68 6.60 27.69
C ASP A 528 16.27 6.28 26.23
N PRO A 529 17.21 6.35 25.27
CA PRO A 529 16.88 6.18 23.86
C PRO A 529 16.32 4.78 23.59
N CYS A 530 15.14 4.72 22.99
CA CYS A 530 14.54 3.47 22.50
C CYS A 530 13.75 3.72 21.21
N MET A 531 13.42 2.68 20.45
CA MET A 531 12.54 2.84 19.28
C MET A 531 11.09 2.94 19.74
N PRO A 532 10.28 3.90 19.24
CA PRO A 532 8.85 3.91 19.48
C PRO A 532 8.19 2.63 18.96
N GLY A 533 7.37 1.98 19.79
CA GLY A 533 6.61 0.79 19.37
C GLY A 533 5.63 1.09 18.23
N THR A 534 5.19 2.35 18.12
CA THR A 534 4.36 2.88 17.04
C THR A 534 5.06 2.89 15.68
N LEU A 535 6.40 3.08 15.64
CA LEU A 535 7.18 2.91 14.42
C LEU A 535 7.33 1.43 14.05
N MET A 536 7.46 0.53 15.04
CA MET A 536 7.43 -0.90 14.75
C MET A 536 6.07 -1.30 14.13
N PHE A 537 4.98 -0.77 14.68
CA PHE A 537 3.64 -0.95 14.11
C PHE A 537 3.52 -0.38 12.69
N GLU A 538 4.04 0.81 12.41
CA GLU A 538 4.07 1.38 11.06
C GLU A 538 4.85 0.50 10.09
N GLY A 539 5.99 -0.06 10.50
CA GLY A 539 6.75 -1.03 9.70
C GLY A 539 5.97 -2.30 9.38
N CYS A 540 5.06 -2.74 10.26
CA CYS A 540 4.15 -3.86 9.99
C CYS A 540 2.99 -3.50 9.05
N LEU A 541 2.65 -2.21 8.91
CA LEU A 541 1.62 -1.73 7.99
C LEU A 541 2.15 -1.53 6.57
N GLN A 542 3.44 -1.26 6.43
CA GLN A 542 4.17 -1.21 5.15
C GLN A 542 4.31 -2.61 4.55
#